data_AF-A0AAU7S6J8-F1
#
_entry.id   AF-A0AAU7S6J8-F1
#
_cell.length_a   1.000
_cell.length_b   1.000
_cell.length_c   1.000
_cell.angle_alpha   90.00
_cell.angle_beta   90.00
_cell.angle_gamma   90.00
#
_symmetry.space_group_name_H-M   'P 1'
#
loop_
_entity.id
_entity.type
_entity.pdbx_description
1 polymer ?
#
loop_
_entity_poly.entity_id
_entity_poly.type
_entity_poly.pdbx_seq_one_letter_code
_entity_poly.pdbx_strand_id
1 'polypeptide(L)'
;MSKERTVRQRLILAAILTGSAFPPSAATVRAEDASWGCQVLLCAASQNPSWHGVSYCVPPMTKLIAAMKEPGFSWPICEEANAGNPGHETYDDCPSGTTVGSSSQTGNGWSSEPDQCIKTVDVCRSSGQRASDASHSSVVTRRSFGDRGDSCIQQIATPRPRRADPYYFDIPNEQGVKQRFWFNLNH
;
A
#
# COMPACT_ATOMS: atom_id res chain seq x y z
N MET A 1 13.66 76.23 4.42
CA MET A 1 12.88 75.78 5.60
C MET A 1 13.71 74.75 6.36
N SER A 2 14.01 75.06 7.62
CA SER A 2 14.87 74.31 8.53
C SER A 2 14.34 72.93 8.89
N LYS A 3 15.24 71.95 9.06
CA LYS A 3 15.46 71.31 10.38
C LYS A 3 16.68 70.39 10.40
N GLU A 4 17.65 70.77 11.22
CA GLU A 4 18.69 69.90 11.78
C GLU A 4 18.07 68.75 12.59
N ARG A 5 18.71 67.57 12.56
CA ARG A 5 18.83 66.69 13.73
C ARG A 5 20.17 65.97 13.70
N THR A 6 21.12 66.54 14.43
CA THR A 6 22.33 65.89 14.94
C THR A 6 21.97 65.02 16.14
N VAL A 7 22.15 63.69 16.10
CA VAL A 7 22.34 62.88 17.32
C VAL A 7 23.27 61.70 17.07
N ARG A 8 24.53 61.91 17.48
CA ARG A 8 25.46 60.99 18.17
C ARG A 8 25.81 59.66 17.48
N GLN A 9 26.88 59.76 16.69
CA GLN A 9 27.88 58.73 16.43
C GLN A 9 28.28 57.97 17.71
N ARG A 10 27.91 56.69 17.79
CA ARG A 10 28.49 55.73 18.75
C ARG A 10 29.38 54.79 17.96
N LEU A 11 30.69 55.02 18.06
CA LEU A 11 31.72 54.04 17.73
C LEU A 11 31.55 52.85 18.68
N ILE A 12 31.16 51.69 18.17
CA ILE A 12 31.28 50.42 18.88
C ILE A 12 32.38 49.64 18.17
N LEU A 13 33.49 49.47 18.88
CA LEU A 13 34.66 48.71 18.49
C LEU A 13 34.27 47.25 18.21
N ALA A 14 34.76 46.74 17.08
CA ALA A 14 34.66 45.36 16.68
C ALA A 14 35.47 44.45 17.60
N ALA A 15 34.87 43.32 18.00
CA ALA A 15 35.58 42.09 18.34
C ALA A 15 34.93 40.96 17.52
N ILE A 16 35.39 40.78 16.28
CA ILE A 16 35.01 39.64 15.45
C ILE A 16 35.85 38.46 15.94
N LEU A 17 35.30 37.66 16.85
CA LEU A 17 35.76 36.29 17.03
C LEU A 17 35.21 35.50 15.85
N THR A 18 36.05 35.23 14.84
CA THR A 18 35.77 34.24 13.81
C THR A 18 35.77 32.85 14.44
N GLY A 19 34.70 32.51 15.14
CA GLY A 19 34.33 31.13 15.37
C GLY A 19 33.91 30.57 14.02
N SER A 20 34.77 29.77 13.40
CA SER A 20 34.42 28.91 12.28
C SER A 20 33.35 27.92 12.78
N ALA A 21 32.09 28.33 12.70
CA ALA A 21 30.97 27.43 12.76
C ALA A 21 31.08 26.52 11.53
N PHE A 22 31.72 25.36 11.70
CA PHE A 22 31.49 24.25 10.79
C PHE A 22 29.97 24.08 10.71
N PRO A 23 29.36 24.16 9.51
CA PRO A 23 27.97 23.76 9.38
C PRO A 23 27.87 22.34 9.97
N PRO A 24 26.86 22.03 10.80
CA PRO A 24 26.65 20.65 11.21
C PRO A 24 26.53 19.87 9.90
N SER A 25 27.51 18.99 9.66
CA SER A 25 27.46 18.03 8.57
C SER A 25 26.06 17.46 8.63
N ALA A 26 25.27 17.70 7.59
CA ALA A 26 24.00 17.01 7.41
C ALA A 26 24.35 15.54 7.63
N ALA A 27 23.86 14.97 8.73
CA ALA A 27 24.03 13.57 9.00
C ALA A 27 23.43 12.90 7.78
N THR A 28 24.30 12.44 6.87
CA THR A 28 23.93 11.36 5.99
C THR A 28 23.70 10.25 6.99
N VAL A 29 22.45 10.10 7.43
CA VAL A 29 22.00 8.92 8.15
C VAL A 29 22.23 7.82 7.13
N ARG A 30 23.44 7.31 7.16
CA ARG A 30 23.90 6.11 6.51
C ARG A 30 22.84 5.10 6.94
N ALA A 31 21.99 4.68 6.00
CA ALA A 31 20.92 3.72 6.30
C ALA A 31 21.51 2.44 6.95
N GLU A 32 22.81 2.22 6.78
CA GLU A 32 23.65 1.17 7.37
C GLU A 32 23.83 1.27 8.90
N ASP A 33 23.58 2.44 9.53
CA ASP A 33 23.56 2.64 10.99
C ASP A 33 22.15 2.64 11.61
N ALA A 34 21.10 2.54 10.79
CA ALA A 34 19.73 2.44 11.29
C ALA A 34 19.47 1.04 11.87
N SER A 35 18.61 0.96 12.89
CA SER A 35 18.14 -0.33 13.40
C SER A 35 17.60 -1.19 12.24
N TRP A 36 17.79 -2.51 12.29
CA TRP A 36 17.38 -3.41 11.20
C TRP A 36 15.89 -3.23 10.81
N GLY A 37 15.02 -2.88 11.76
CA GLY A 37 13.62 -2.55 11.48
C GLY A 37 13.42 -1.29 10.64
N CYS A 38 14.19 -0.24 10.88
CA CYS A 38 14.14 0.97 10.06
C CYS A 38 14.73 0.75 8.66
N GLN A 39 15.74 -0.12 8.52
CA GLN A 39 16.22 -0.53 7.20
C GLN A 39 15.14 -1.24 6.41
N VAL A 40 14.46 -2.21 7.03
CA VAL A 40 13.33 -2.93 6.43
C VAL A 40 12.22 -1.96 6.03
N LEU A 41 11.82 -1.07 6.93
CA LEU A 41 10.76 -0.10 6.66
C LEU A 41 11.13 0.83 5.50
N LEU A 42 12.34 1.39 5.51
CA LEU A 42 12.80 2.29 4.45
C LEU A 42 12.84 1.59 3.09
N CYS A 43 13.33 0.35 3.07
CA CYS A 43 13.41 -0.44 1.85
C CYS A 43 12.03 -0.89 1.34
N ALA A 44 11.14 -1.29 2.24
CA ALA A 44 9.76 -1.62 1.91
C ALA A 44 8.97 -0.39 1.41
N ALA A 45 9.30 0.81 1.89
CA ALA A 45 8.69 2.05 1.41
C ALA A 45 9.21 2.50 0.01
N SER A 46 10.26 1.87 -0.51
CA SER A 46 10.82 2.20 -1.83
C SER A 46 9.97 1.60 -2.95
N GLN A 47 9.30 2.45 -3.74
CA GLN A 47 8.38 2.01 -4.82
C GLN A 47 9.00 2.11 -6.23
N ASN A 48 9.92 3.05 -6.46
CA ASN A 48 10.47 3.32 -7.80
C ASN A 48 11.97 3.72 -7.73
N PRO A 49 12.91 2.77 -7.86
CA PRO A 49 12.68 1.33 -8.02
C PRO A 49 12.18 0.67 -6.73
N SER A 50 11.56 -0.52 -6.84
CA SER A 50 11.27 -1.34 -5.66
C SER A 50 12.55 -1.80 -4.96
N TRP A 51 12.43 -2.39 -3.77
CA TRP A 51 13.59 -2.92 -3.03
C TRP A 51 14.43 -3.93 -3.84
N HIS A 52 13.85 -4.61 -4.83
CA HIS A 52 14.57 -5.49 -5.77
C HIS A 52 15.58 -4.73 -6.65
N GLY A 53 15.25 -3.51 -7.04
CA GLY A 53 16.10 -2.67 -7.88
C GLY A 53 17.14 -1.86 -7.10
N VAL A 54 17.02 -1.82 -5.76
CA VAL A 54 17.97 -1.13 -4.88
C VAL A 54 18.89 -2.16 -4.22
N SER A 55 20.13 -2.26 -4.68
CA SER A 55 21.10 -3.25 -4.18
C SER A 55 21.31 -3.21 -2.67
N TYR A 56 21.25 -2.04 -2.06
CA TYR A 56 21.31 -1.86 -0.61
C TYR A 56 20.12 -2.47 0.14
N CYS A 57 18.96 -2.57 -0.50
CA CYS A 57 17.73 -3.08 0.11
C CYS A 57 17.54 -4.59 -0.02
N VAL A 58 18.26 -5.25 -0.92
CA VAL A 58 18.16 -6.71 -1.09
C VAL A 58 18.61 -7.46 0.18
N PRO A 59 19.77 -7.17 0.81
CA PRO A 59 20.19 -7.86 2.03
C PRO A 59 19.23 -7.72 3.25
N PRO A 60 18.76 -6.51 3.65
CA PRO A 60 17.87 -6.40 4.79
C PRO A 60 16.50 -7.06 4.54
N MET A 61 15.96 -6.97 3.32
CA MET A 61 14.68 -7.58 2.96
C MET A 61 14.76 -9.11 2.85
N THR A 62 15.87 -9.66 2.35
CA THR A 62 16.08 -11.11 2.34
C THR A 62 16.23 -11.70 3.73
N LYS A 63 16.96 -11.00 4.62
CA LYS A 63 17.05 -11.37 6.03
C LYS A 63 15.68 -11.41 6.70
N LEU A 64 14.80 -10.46 6.39
CA LEU A 64 13.42 -10.43 6.86
C LEU A 64 12.62 -11.64 6.38
N ILE A 65 12.66 -11.94 5.08
CA ILE A 65 11.96 -13.10 4.49
C ILE A 65 12.46 -14.41 5.10
N ALA A 66 13.75 -14.52 5.43
CA ALA A 66 14.30 -15.67 6.14
C ALA A 66 13.76 -15.75 7.58
N ALA A 67 13.79 -14.64 8.32
CA ALA A 67 13.29 -14.58 9.69
C ALA A 67 11.79 -14.89 9.80
N MET A 68 10.99 -14.53 8.79
CA MET A 68 9.56 -14.87 8.73
C MET A 68 9.25 -16.36 8.78
N LYS A 69 10.21 -17.21 8.41
CA LYS A 69 10.03 -18.67 8.41
C LYS A 69 10.28 -19.27 9.80
N GLU A 70 10.87 -18.50 10.71
CA GLU A 70 11.16 -18.94 12.07
C GLU A 70 9.89 -18.90 12.95
N PRO A 71 9.70 -19.89 13.83
CA PRO A 71 8.57 -19.89 14.75
C PRO A 71 8.66 -18.71 15.72
N GLY A 72 7.53 -18.04 15.96
CA GLY A 72 7.47 -16.89 16.88
C GLY A 72 8.00 -15.58 16.30
N PHE A 73 8.23 -15.53 14.99
CA PHE A 73 8.66 -14.33 14.30
C PHE A 73 7.71 -13.14 14.53
N SER A 74 8.31 -11.99 14.79
CA SER A 74 7.64 -10.69 14.89
C SER A 74 8.28 -9.71 13.93
N TRP A 75 7.47 -8.83 13.34
CA TRP A 75 7.99 -7.82 12.42
C TRP A 75 8.95 -6.89 13.17
N PRO A 76 10.09 -6.52 12.57
CA PRO A 76 11.01 -5.62 13.25
C PRO A 76 10.40 -4.22 13.31
N ILE A 77 10.45 -3.63 14.51
CA ILE A 77 9.88 -2.31 14.80
C ILE A 77 10.89 -1.23 14.42
N CYS A 78 10.40 -0.13 13.84
CA CYS A 78 11.16 1.10 13.67
C CYS A 78 10.53 2.17 14.58
N GLU A 79 11.16 2.42 15.73
CA GLU A 79 10.67 3.37 16.75
C GLU A 79 10.61 4.80 16.19
N GLU A 80 11.58 5.14 15.34
CA GLU A 80 11.72 6.44 14.68
C GLU A 80 10.54 6.77 13.75
N ALA A 81 9.94 5.74 13.15
CA ALA A 81 8.78 5.88 12.27
C ALA A 81 7.45 5.52 12.96
N ASN A 82 7.50 5.14 14.25
CA ASN A 82 6.38 4.57 15.00
C ASN A 82 5.60 3.51 14.18
N ALA A 83 6.35 2.64 13.52
CA ALA A 83 5.82 1.70 12.55
C ALA A 83 6.23 0.27 12.94
N GLY A 84 5.20 -0.58 13.06
CA GLY A 84 5.30 -1.99 13.44
C GLY A 84 4.97 -2.91 12.26
N ASN A 85 4.11 -3.90 12.48
CA ASN A 85 3.73 -4.86 11.43
C ASN A 85 3.02 -4.17 10.24
N PRO A 86 3.33 -4.59 9.00
CA PRO A 86 2.63 -4.10 7.81
C PRO A 86 1.20 -4.63 7.79
N GLY A 87 0.33 -3.90 7.10
CA GLY A 87 -0.93 -4.44 6.64
C GLY A 87 -0.74 -5.39 5.46
N HIS A 88 -1.75 -6.21 5.19
CA HIS A 88 -1.76 -7.14 4.07
C HIS A 88 -3.14 -7.12 3.39
N GLU A 89 -3.16 -6.77 2.10
CA GLU A 89 -4.34 -6.88 1.23
C GLU A 89 -4.01 -7.76 0.02
N THR A 90 -4.58 -8.97 0.00
CA THR A 90 -4.32 -9.96 -1.05
C THR A 90 -4.87 -9.56 -2.43
N TYR A 91 -5.99 -8.85 -2.47
CA TYR A 91 -6.76 -8.59 -3.68
C TYR A 91 -6.82 -7.11 -4.03
N ASP A 92 -6.70 -6.81 -5.32
CA ASP A 92 -6.92 -5.48 -5.88
C ASP A 92 -8.42 -5.16 -5.98
N ASP A 93 -8.76 -3.89 -6.20
CA ASP A 93 -10.15 -3.50 -6.40
C ASP A 93 -10.79 -4.21 -7.61
N CYS A 94 -12.08 -4.48 -7.48
CA CYS A 94 -12.84 -5.02 -8.59
C CYS A 94 -12.95 -3.99 -9.73
N PRO A 95 -12.86 -4.43 -11.00
CA PRO A 95 -12.96 -3.52 -12.13
C PRO A 95 -14.33 -2.83 -12.14
N SER A 96 -14.38 -1.64 -12.75
CA SER A 96 -15.60 -0.82 -12.79
C SER A 96 -16.81 -1.62 -13.32
N GLY A 97 -17.96 -1.45 -12.67
CA GLY A 97 -19.18 -2.18 -13.02
C GLY A 97 -19.27 -3.60 -12.46
N THR A 98 -18.38 -3.96 -11.53
CA THR A 98 -18.45 -5.20 -10.74
C THR A 98 -18.36 -4.89 -9.25
N THR A 99 -18.93 -5.75 -8.42
CA THR A 99 -18.97 -5.61 -6.96
C THR A 99 -18.18 -6.74 -6.31
N VAL A 100 -17.53 -6.46 -5.18
CA VAL A 100 -16.81 -7.48 -4.40
C VAL A 100 -17.79 -8.54 -3.91
N GLY A 101 -17.42 -9.81 -4.08
CA GLY A 101 -18.15 -10.97 -3.61
C GLY A 101 -17.21 -12.08 -3.13
N SER A 102 -17.82 -13.18 -2.71
CA SER A 102 -17.11 -14.32 -2.14
C SER A 102 -17.60 -15.65 -2.72
N SER A 103 -16.66 -16.55 -2.98
CA SER A 103 -16.93 -17.90 -3.49
C SER A 103 -17.62 -18.79 -2.44
N SER A 104 -17.21 -18.69 -1.19
CA SER A 104 -17.81 -19.44 -0.07
C SER A 104 -19.03 -18.72 0.50
N GLN A 105 -20.17 -19.40 0.56
CA GLN A 105 -21.27 -19.08 1.46
C GLN A 105 -21.31 -20.17 2.54
N THR A 106 -20.28 -20.19 3.39
CA THR A 106 -20.24 -21.13 4.50
C THR A 106 -21.21 -20.60 5.56
N GLY A 107 -22.34 -21.30 5.77
CA GLY A 107 -23.45 -20.92 6.66
C GLY A 107 -23.11 -20.88 8.15
N ASN A 108 -21.84 -20.70 8.49
CA ASN A 108 -21.24 -20.82 9.81
C ASN A 108 -20.33 -19.61 10.08
N GLY A 109 -20.87 -18.39 9.95
CA GLY A 109 -20.34 -17.15 10.54
C GLY A 109 -18.90 -16.74 10.20
N TRP A 110 -18.18 -17.50 9.38
CA TRP A 110 -16.80 -17.22 8.98
C TRP A 110 -16.82 -16.15 7.90
N SER A 111 -16.00 -15.11 8.10
CA SER A 111 -15.81 -14.05 7.11
C SER A 111 -15.38 -14.70 5.80
N SER A 112 -16.27 -14.68 4.81
CA SER A 112 -15.98 -15.28 3.51
C SER A 112 -14.92 -14.44 2.82
N GLU A 113 -13.90 -15.10 2.27
CA GLU A 113 -12.81 -14.37 1.63
C GLU A 113 -13.38 -13.60 0.42
N PRO A 114 -13.10 -12.29 0.25
CA PRO A 114 -13.64 -11.49 -0.83
C PRO A 114 -12.86 -11.74 -2.13
N ASP A 115 -12.89 -12.99 -2.60
CA ASP A 115 -12.08 -13.54 -3.68
C ASP A 115 -12.74 -13.43 -5.07
N GLN A 116 -13.91 -12.79 -5.17
CA GLN A 116 -14.66 -12.65 -6.42
C GLN A 116 -15.05 -11.21 -6.73
N CYS A 117 -15.17 -10.93 -8.03
CA CYS A 117 -15.86 -9.78 -8.59
C CYS A 117 -17.14 -10.25 -9.29
N ILE A 118 -18.28 -9.72 -8.85
CA ILE A 118 -19.61 -10.08 -9.30
C ILE A 118 -20.14 -9.01 -10.25
N LYS A 119 -20.59 -9.45 -11.44
CA LYS A 119 -21.33 -8.62 -12.38
C LYS A 119 -22.77 -9.12 -12.50
N THR A 120 -23.74 -8.24 -12.31
CA THR A 120 -25.14 -8.53 -12.56
C THR A 120 -25.49 -8.16 -14.00
N VAL A 121 -26.01 -9.12 -14.77
CA VAL A 121 -26.44 -8.91 -16.16
C VAL A 121 -27.88 -9.39 -16.32
N ASP A 122 -28.65 -8.66 -17.12
CA ASP A 122 -29.96 -9.10 -17.58
C ASP A 122 -29.77 -9.93 -18.87
N VAL A 123 -30.16 -11.21 -18.80
CA VAL A 123 -30.10 -12.16 -19.92
C VAL A 123 -31.47 -12.44 -20.52
N CYS A 124 -32.45 -11.54 -20.35
CA CYS A 124 -33.76 -11.69 -20.99
C CYS A 124 -33.58 -11.79 -22.51
N ARG A 125 -33.80 -13.00 -23.04
CA ARG A 125 -33.85 -13.27 -24.47
C ARG A 125 -35.31 -13.17 -24.93
N SER A 126 -35.55 -12.49 -26.04
CA SER A 126 -36.81 -12.64 -26.77
C SER A 126 -36.94 -14.10 -27.24
N SER A 127 -38.18 -14.59 -27.35
CA SER A 127 -38.58 -16.00 -27.52
C SER A 127 -38.12 -16.70 -28.82
N GLY A 128 -37.13 -16.16 -29.54
CA GLY A 128 -36.63 -16.68 -30.82
C GLY A 128 -35.15 -17.10 -30.87
N GLN A 129 -34.33 -16.82 -29.86
CA GLN A 129 -32.87 -17.10 -29.90
C GLN A 129 -32.49 -18.35 -29.08
N ARG A 130 -33.06 -19.50 -29.48
CA ARG A 130 -32.67 -20.84 -28.99
C ARG A 130 -31.57 -21.43 -29.87
N ALA A 131 -30.38 -20.85 -29.89
CA ALA A 131 -29.22 -21.55 -30.45
C ALA A 131 -27.92 -20.97 -29.87
N SER A 132 -27.08 -21.88 -29.38
CA SER A 132 -25.62 -21.79 -29.28
C SER A 132 -25.04 -20.55 -28.61
N ASP A 133 -24.80 -20.63 -27.30
CA ASP A 133 -23.61 -20.00 -26.69
C ASP A 133 -23.23 -20.78 -25.42
N ALA A 134 -22.74 -22.01 -25.65
CA ALA A 134 -21.96 -22.77 -24.69
C ALA A 134 -20.48 -22.50 -24.97
N SER A 135 -20.00 -21.28 -24.70
CA SER A 135 -18.58 -20.93 -24.89
C SER A 135 -18.13 -19.78 -24.00
N HIS A 136 -18.34 -19.88 -22.68
CA HIS A 136 -17.60 -19.06 -21.72
C HIS A 136 -16.96 -19.97 -20.67
N SER A 137 -15.90 -20.65 -21.11
CA SER A 137 -14.98 -21.43 -20.29
C SER A 137 -14.09 -20.48 -19.48
N SER A 138 -14.61 -19.97 -18.36
CA SER A 138 -13.84 -19.38 -17.23
C SER A 138 -14.72 -18.82 -16.11
N VAL A 139 -16.05 -18.73 -16.30
CA VAL A 139 -16.97 -18.18 -15.29
C VAL A 139 -17.35 -19.26 -14.28
N VAL A 140 -16.85 -19.14 -13.04
CA VAL A 140 -17.22 -20.02 -11.94
C VAL A 140 -18.49 -19.47 -11.29
N THR A 141 -19.64 -20.07 -11.64
CA THR A 141 -20.94 -20.03 -10.95
C THR A 141 -21.99 -19.04 -11.46
N ARG A 142 -23.04 -19.61 -12.09
CA ARG A 142 -24.35 -18.98 -12.34
C ARG A 142 -25.21 -19.09 -11.07
N ARG A 143 -25.31 -18.04 -10.25
CA ARG A 143 -26.38 -17.92 -9.24
C ARG A 143 -27.57 -17.24 -9.92
N SER A 144 -28.61 -18.01 -10.25
CA SER A 144 -29.87 -17.50 -10.78
C SER A 144 -30.81 -17.21 -9.62
N PHE A 145 -31.16 -15.94 -9.40
CA PHE A 145 -32.10 -15.55 -8.35
C PHE A 145 -33.50 -15.50 -8.94
N GLY A 146 -34.27 -16.59 -8.82
CA GLY A 146 -35.63 -16.64 -9.33
C GLY A 146 -36.44 -17.78 -8.74
N ASP A 147 -37.12 -17.53 -7.61
CA ASP A 147 -38.12 -18.44 -7.03
C ASP A 147 -39.48 -18.35 -7.76
N ARG A 148 -39.58 -17.49 -8.78
CA ARG A 148 -40.78 -17.28 -9.60
C ARG A 148 -40.40 -16.86 -11.01
N GLY A 149 -40.16 -17.84 -11.89
CA GLY A 149 -40.41 -17.85 -13.34
C GLY A 149 -39.83 -16.77 -14.30
N ASP A 150 -39.62 -15.53 -13.86
CA ASP A 150 -39.51 -14.35 -14.74
C ASP A 150 -38.23 -13.51 -14.52
N SER A 151 -37.36 -13.87 -13.59
CA SER A 151 -36.11 -13.14 -13.36
C SER A 151 -35.03 -13.59 -14.35
N CYS A 152 -34.82 -12.83 -15.41
CA CYS A 152 -33.71 -13.06 -16.33
C CYS A 152 -32.36 -12.52 -15.82
N ILE A 153 -32.22 -12.28 -14.52
CA ILE A 153 -31.01 -11.67 -13.96
C ILE A 153 -30.01 -12.78 -13.64
N GLN A 154 -28.82 -12.69 -14.25
CA GLN A 154 -27.71 -13.59 -13.99
C GLN A 154 -26.58 -12.83 -13.29
N GLN A 155 -26.03 -13.42 -12.22
CA GLN A 155 -24.74 -12.99 -11.68
C GLN A 155 -23.61 -13.79 -12.30
N ILE A 156 -22.62 -13.08 -12.83
CA ILE A 156 -21.36 -13.63 -13.35
C ILE A 156 -20.29 -13.32 -12.31
N ALA A 157 -19.79 -14.36 -11.63
CA ALA A 157 -18.66 -14.24 -10.74
C ALA A 157 -17.35 -14.51 -11.50
N THR A 158 -16.38 -13.63 -11.31
CA THR A 158 -15.02 -13.75 -11.84
C THR A 158 -14.05 -13.70 -10.67
N PRO A 159 -12.92 -14.43 -10.71
CA PRO A 159 -11.90 -14.31 -9.66
C PRO A 159 -11.42 -12.87 -9.53
N ARG A 160 -11.29 -12.39 -8.28
CA ARG A 160 -10.80 -11.04 -8.00
C ARG A 160 -9.29 -10.97 -8.32
N PRO A 161 -8.81 -9.90 -8.98
CA PRO A 161 -7.39 -9.75 -9.26
C PRO A 161 -6.57 -9.73 -7.96
N ARG A 162 -5.42 -10.41 -7.95
CA ARG A 162 -4.49 -10.39 -6.81
C ARG A 162 -3.53 -9.20 -6.93
N ARG A 163 -3.23 -8.55 -5.81
CA ARG A 163 -2.25 -7.45 -5.77
C ARG A 163 -0.86 -7.99 -6.12
N ALA A 164 -0.13 -7.24 -6.94
CA ALA A 164 1.29 -7.50 -7.19
C ALA A 164 2.13 -7.27 -5.90
N ASP A 165 1.77 -6.22 -5.16
CA ASP A 165 2.38 -5.78 -3.91
C ASP A 165 1.34 -5.84 -2.79
N PRO A 166 1.18 -6.98 -2.09
CA PRO A 166 0.07 -7.18 -1.17
C PRO A 166 0.35 -6.62 0.24
N TYR A 167 1.60 -6.35 0.60
CA TYR A 167 1.95 -5.78 1.89
C TYR A 167 2.01 -4.26 1.82
N TYR A 168 1.68 -3.58 2.91
CA TYR A 168 1.77 -2.12 2.96
C TYR A 168 2.09 -1.54 4.32
N PHE A 169 2.68 -0.35 4.30
CA PHE A 169 2.81 0.53 5.46
C PHE A 169 2.04 1.82 5.25
N ASP A 170 1.33 2.25 6.30
CA ASP A 170 0.71 3.57 6.35
C ASP A 170 1.59 4.49 7.20
N ILE A 171 2.47 5.26 6.54
CA ILE A 171 3.46 6.13 7.20
C ILE A 171 2.93 7.57 7.20
N PRO A 172 2.89 8.26 8.35
CA PRO A 172 2.51 9.67 8.37
C PRO A 172 3.58 10.55 7.72
N ASN A 173 3.17 11.47 6.86
CA ASN A 173 4.04 12.54 6.37
C ASN A 173 4.26 13.63 7.42
N GLU A 174 5.05 14.66 7.10
CA GLU A 174 5.33 15.80 8.01
C GLU A 174 4.07 16.55 8.50
N GLN A 175 2.95 16.41 7.78
CA GLN A 175 1.66 17.03 8.09
C GLN A 175 0.73 16.07 8.87
N GLY A 176 1.19 14.87 9.21
CA GLY A 176 0.40 13.83 9.89
C GLY A 176 -0.55 13.04 8.97
N VAL A 177 -0.54 13.28 7.66
CA VAL A 177 -1.35 12.54 6.69
C VAL A 177 -0.66 11.20 6.38
N LYS A 178 -1.37 10.09 6.60
CA LYS A 178 -0.85 8.75 6.31
C LYS A 178 -0.77 8.52 4.81
N GLN A 179 0.41 8.19 4.33
CA GLN A 179 0.66 7.72 2.96
C GLN A 179 0.87 6.21 2.99
N ARG A 180 0.23 5.52 2.05
CA ARG A 180 0.35 4.07 1.91
C ARG A 180 1.47 3.71 0.94
N PHE A 181 2.41 2.90 1.41
CA PHE A 181 3.50 2.36 0.61
C PHE A 181 3.32 0.86 0.46
N TRP A 182 3.18 0.40 -0.78
CA TRP A 182 2.98 -1.00 -1.12
C TRP A 182 4.30 -1.68 -1.45
N PHE A 183 4.43 -2.95 -1.06
CA PHE A 183 5.57 -3.79 -1.40
C PHE A 183 5.19 -5.28 -1.44
N ASN A 184 6.07 -6.08 -2.03
CA ASN A 184 5.98 -7.53 -2.01
C ASN A 184 7.20 -8.15 -1.32
N LEU A 185 7.04 -9.39 -0.86
CA LEU A 185 8.08 -10.19 -0.20
C LEU A 185 8.56 -11.34 -1.09
N ASN A 186 8.36 -11.23 -2.41
CA ASN A 186 8.84 -12.23 -3.35
C ASN A 186 10.36 -12.03 -3.50
N HIS A 187 11.16 -13.08 -3.38
CA HIS A 187 12.61 -13.03 -3.55
C HIS A 187 13.07 -14.23 -4.36
#